data_AF-A0A5C7YBF4-F1
#
_entry.id   AF-A0A5C7YBF4-F1
#
_cell.length_a   1.000
_cell.length_b   1.000
_cell.length_c   1.000
_cell.angle_alpha   90.00
_cell.angle_beta   90.00
_cell.angle_gamma   90.00
#
_symmetry.space_group_name_H-M   'P 1'
#
loop_
_entity.id
_entity.type
_entity.pdbx_description
1 polymer ?
#
loop_
_entity_poly.entity_id
_entity_poly.type
_entity_poly.pdbx_seq_one_letter_code
_entity_poly.pdbx_strand_id
1 'polypeptide(L)'
;GRTGWPMVDACVAMLRETGWLNFRMRAMLVSVAAYPLWLHWHPVGHWLARQFLDYEPGIHWPQMQMQSGTTGINTTRVYNPVKQAVDHDPQGRFVRQWLPALRRVPDTWLFEPWRMSADVAGRCGLRVGEDIAVPPVELMDALRASKTRMHALRRQPAVRAAKAAVVERHGSRRGMPGASRDAQGEERPALRRQAKPPAKQMTLDF
;
A
#
# COMPACT_ATOMS: atom_id res chain seq x y z
N GLY A 1 -3.47 7.06 14.67
CA GLY A 1 -2.43 8.08 14.48
C GLY A 1 -1.59 8.23 15.73
N ARG A 2 -1.12 7.10 16.28
CA ARG A 2 -0.12 7.04 17.35
C ARG A 2 0.74 5.78 17.12
N THR A 3 1.06 5.49 15.87
CA THR A 3 1.91 4.34 15.51
C THR A 3 3.38 4.69 15.63
N GLY A 4 3.73 5.97 15.80
CA GLY A 4 5.09 6.46 15.84
C GLY A 4 5.74 6.62 14.47
N TRP A 5 5.03 6.29 13.39
CA TRP A 5 5.49 6.53 12.02
C TRP A 5 4.82 7.81 11.48
N PRO A 6 5.56 8.93 11.34
CA PRO A 6 4.99 10.25 11.06
C PRO A 6 4.05 10.29 9.86
N MET A 7 4.40 9.62 8.76
CA MET A 7 3.54 9.60 7.57
C MET A 7 2.22 8.85 7.81
N VAL A 8 2.24 7.75 8.56
CA VAL A 8 1.03 7.00 8.93
C VAL A 8 0.16 7.82 9.88
N ASP A 9 0.78 8.43 10.87
CA ASP A 9 0.09 9.21 11.88
C ASP A 9 -0.52 10.49 11.31
N ALA A 10 0.20 11.17 10.40
CA ALA A 10 -0.29 12.30 9.62
C ALA A 10 -1.48 11.91 8.73
N CYS A 11 -1.43 10.76 8.03
CA CYS A 11 -2.57 10.28 7.26
C CYS A 11 -3.80 10.01 8.14
N VAL A 12 -3.63 9.42 9.33
CA VAL A 12 -4.76 9.20 10.24
C VAL A 12 -5.30 10.52 10.80
N ALA A 13 -4.43 11.49 11.09
CA ALA A 13 -4.85 12.82 11.52
C ALA A 13 -5.65 13.54 10.42
N MET A 14 -5.13 13.58 9.19
CA MET A 14 -5.84 14.11 8.02
C MET A 14 -7.19 13.42 7.81
N LEU A 15 -7.21 12.09 7.88
CA LEU A 15 -8.43 11.32 7.64
C LEU A 15 -9.52 11.63 8.68
N ARG A 16 -9.16 11.80 9.95
CA ARG A 16 -10.12 12.16 11.00
C ARG A 16 -10.70 13.55 10.81
N GLU A 17 -9.89 14.49 10.34
CA GLU A 17 -10.29 15.88 10.14
C GLU A 17 -11.11 16.08 8.85
N THR A 18 -10.65 15.49 7.75
CA THR A 18 -11.18 15.77 6.40
C THR A 18 -12.08 14.67 5.86
N GLY A 19 -12.01 13.47 6.43
CA GLY A 19 -12.71 12.29 5.93
C GLY A 19 -12.23 11.80 4.57
N TRP A 20 -11.07 12.24 4.09
CA TRP A 20 -10.55 11.87 2.77
C TRP A 20 -9.05 11.58 2.78
N LEU A 21 -8.64 10.62 1.95
CA LEU A 21 -7.25 10.35 1.61
C LEU A 21 -7.14 9.98 0.13
N ASN A 22 -6.00 10.26 -0.49
CA ASN A 22 -5.72 9.73 -1.82
C ASN A 22 -5.50 8.21 -1.77
N PHE A 23 -5.60 7.55 -2.93
CA PHE A 23 -5.49 6.09 -3.04
C PHE A 23 -4.20 5.52 -2.41
N ARG A 24 -3.06 6.18 -2.60
CA ARG A 24 -1.76 5.69 -2.14
C ARG A 24 -1.65 5.72 -0.62
N MET A 25 -2.17 6.78 0.01
CA MET A 25 -2.26 6.89 1.46
C MET A 25 -3.20 5.83 2.06
N ARG A 26 -4.37 5.59 1.43
CA ARG A 26 -5.27 4.49 1.84
C ARG A 26 -4.59 3.13 1.78
N ALA A 27 -3.95 2.82 0.65
CA ALA A 27 -3.21 1.57 0.46
C ALA A 27 -2.08 1.41 1.48
N MET A 28 -1.35 2.49 1.78
CA MET A 28 -0.30 2.49 2.80
C MET A 28 -0.86 2.18 4.19
N LEU A 29 -1.98 2.79 4.61
CA LEU A 29 -2.57 2.51 5.93
C LEU A 29 -2.94 1.03 6.08
N VAL A 30 -3.57 0.44 5.06
CA VAL A 30 -3.93 -0.98 5.08
C VAL A 30 -2.70 -1.87 5.08
N SER A 31 -1.70 -1.56 4.25
CA SER A 31 -0.44 -2.30 4.18
C SER A 31 0.32 -2.25 5.51
N VAL A 32 0.39 -1.09 6.18
CA VAL A 32 1.07 -0.94 7.47
C VAL A 32 0.37 -1.78 8.54
N ALA A 33 -0.96 -1.78 8.55
CA ALA A 33 -1.72 -2.61 9.47
C ALA A 33 -1.52 -4.11 9.21
N ALA A 34 -1.57 -4.54 7.95
CA ALA A 34 -1.52 -5.96 7.59
C ALA A 34 -0.12 -6.59 7.69
N TYR A 35 0.95 -5.81 7.46
CA TYR A 35 2.31 -6.35 7.34
C TYR A 35 3.21 -6.00 8.52
N PRO A 36 3.67 -4.74 8.74
CA PRO A 36 4.41 -4.38 9.95
C PRO A 36 3.70 -4.75 11.25
N LEU A 37 2.40 -4.42 11.38
CA LEU A 37 1.66 -4.64 12.62
C LEU A 37 0.98 -6.02 12.69
N TRP A 38 0.96 -6.74 11.57
CA TRP A 38 0.37 -8.09 11.45
C TRP A 38 -1.08 -8.19 11.97
N LEU A 39 -1.86 -7.13 11.78
CA LEU A 39 -3.27 -7.07 12.17
C LEU A 39 -4.16 -7.68 11.10
N HIS A 40 -5.28 -8.26 11.54
CA HIS A 40 -6.31 -8.69 10.60
C HIS A 40 -6.95 -7.47 9.92
N TRP A 41 -7.11 -7.54 8.59
CA TRP A 41 -7.58 -6.40 7.80
C TRP A 41 -9.03 -6.01 8.09
N HIS A 42 -9.87 -6.95 8.51
CA HIS A 42 -11.31 -6.73 8.67
C HIS A 42 -11.64 -5.66 9.73
N PRO A 43 -11.15 -5.73 11.00
CA PRO A 43 -11.32 -4.63 11.96
C PRO A 43 -10.79 -3.27 11.48
N VAL A 44 -9.66 -3.27 10.78
CA VAL A 44 -9.06 -2.06 10.21
C VAL A 44 -9.96 -1.47 9.13
N GLY A 45 -10.53 -2.32 8.28
CA GLY A 45 -11.48 -1.92 7.23
C GLY A 45 -12.75 -1.34 7.79
N HIS A 46 -13.30 -1.89 8.88
CA HIS A 46 -14.45 -1.32 9.60
C HIS A 46 -14.14 0.02 10.22
N TRP A 47 -12.95 0.19 10.81
CA TRP A 47 -12.54 1.49 11.32
C TRP A 47 -12.43 2.52 10.18
N LEU A 48 -11.70 2.20 9.11
CA LEU A 48 -11.51 3.08 7.95
C LEU A 48 -12.84 3.44 7.26
N ALA A 49 -13.76 2.48 7.09
CA ALA A 49 -15.07 2.70 6.50
C ALA A 49 -15.86 3.81 7.23
N ARG A 50 -15.73 3.88 8.56
CA ARG A 50 -16.38 4.91 9.39
C ARG A 50 -15.71 6.27 9.31
N GLN A 51 -14.56 6.40 8.65
CA GLN A 51 -13.85 7.68 8.55
C GLN A 51 -13.99 8.32 7.17
N PHE A 52 -14.25 7.55 6.13
CA PHE A 52 -14.32 8.07 4.76
C PHE A 52 -15.67 8.72 4.47
N LEU A 53 -15.65 9.97 4.02
CA LEU A 53 -16.85 10.65 3.50
C LEU A 53 -17.25 10.12 2.13
N ASP A 54 -16.28 9.63 1.36
CA ASP A 54 -16.47 8.98 0.07
C ASP A 54 -16.52 7.45 0.19
N TYR A 55 -17.04 6.94 1.32
CA TYR A 55 -17.17 5.51 1.55
C TYR A 55 -18.13 4.89 0.53
N GLU A 56 -17.60 3.94 -0.25
CA GLU A 56 -18.39 3.11 -1.16
C GLU A 56 -17.98 1.64 -0.93
N PRO A 57 -18.92 0.76 -0.52
CA PRO A 57 -18.60 -0.62 -0.12
C PRO A 57 -18.02 -1.46 -1.28
N GLY A 58 -18.47 -1.25 -2.52
CA GLY A 58 -18.00 -1.96 -3.70
C GLY A 58 -16.53 -1.66 -4.05
N ILE A 59 -16.01 -0.51 -3.65
CA ILE A 59 -14.62 -0.11 -3.82
C ILE A 59 -13.81 -0.47 -2.57
N HIS A 60 -14.33 -0.13 -1.38
CA HIS A 60 -13.60 -0.24 -0.12
C HIS A 60 -13.19 -1.68 0.20
N TRP A 61 -14.13 -2.61 0.19
CA TRP A 61 -13.85 -3.98 0.64
C TRP A 61 -12.91 -4.76 -0.29
N PRO A 62 -13.02 -4.66 -1.63
CA PRO A 62 -12.02 -5.24 -2.53
C PRO A 62 -10.65 -4.59 -2.36
N GLN A 63 -10.58 -3.27 -2.14
CA GLN A 63 -9.30 -2.61 -1.87
C GLN A 63 -8.67 -3.07 -0.56
N MET A 64 -9.45 -3.22 0.51
CA MET A 64 -8.97 -3.76 1.78
C MET A 64 -8.34 -5.15 1.60
N GLN A 65 -9.03 -6.07 0.92
CA GLN A 65 -8.53 -7.42 0.65
C GLN A 65 -7.30 -7.43 -0.26
N MET A 66 -7.25 -6.54 -1.25
CA MET A 66 -6.13 -6.44 -2.18
C MET A 66 -4.86 -5.95 -1.47
N GLN A 67 -4.97 -4.90 -0.64
CA GLN A 67 -3.83 -4.30 0.05
C GLN A 67 -3.39 -5.11 1.28
N SER A 68 -4.27 -5.93 1.87
CA SER A 68 -3.91 -6.92 2.88
C SER A 68 -3.31 -8.20 2.30
N GLY A 69 -3.40 -8.39 0.98
CA GLY A 69 -2.89 -9.58 0.28
C GLY A 69 -3.77 -10.83 0.43
N THR A 70 -5.02 -10.67 0.87
CA THR A 70 -5.98 -11.76 1.07
C THR A 70 -6.56 -12.29 -0.24
N THR A 71 -6.55 -11.50 -1.32
CA THR A 71 -7.06 -11.96 -2.63
C THR A 71 -6.22 -13.09 -3.24
N GLY A 72 -4.94 -13.24 -2.85
CA GLY A 72 -4.08 -14.36 -3.27
C GLY A 72 -3.66 -14.37 -4.75
N ILE A 73 -4.26 -13.54 -5.60
CA ILE A 73 -4.00 -13.47 -7.05
C ILE A 73 -2.85 -12.51 -7.37
N ASN A 74 -2.78 -11.38 -6.66
CA ASN A 74 -1.81 -10.33 -6.93
C ASN A 74 -0.50 -10.51 -6.16
N THR A 75 0.59 -10.01 -6.76
CA THR A 75 1.85 -9.81 -6.03
C THR A 75 1.60 -8.86 -4.86
N THR A 76 2.06 -9.26 -3.68
CA THR A 76 1.89 -8.48 -2.45
C THR A 76 2.61 -7.15 -2.59
N ARG A 77 1.88 -6.04 -2.49
CA ARG A 77 2.44 -4.70 -2.47
C ARG A 77 2.58 -4.25 -1.02
N VAL A 78 3.77 -4.45 -0.47
CA VAL A 78 4.09 -4.05 0.90
C VAL A 78 4.71 -2.66 0.88
N TYR A 79 4.02 -1.69 1.47
CA TYR A 79 4.47 -0.30 1.59
C TYR A 79 5.41 -0.11 2.78
N ASN A 80 6.47 0.66 2.58
CA ASN A 80 7.32 1.19 3.65
C ASN A 80 6.94 2.66 3.88
N PRO A 81 6.31 3.03 5.01
CA PRO A 81 5.81 4.39 5.25
C PRO A 81 6.93 5.44 5.34
N VAL A 82 8.13 5.08 5.81
CA VAL A 82 9.29 5.98 5.86
C VAL A 82 9.76 6.30 4.44
N LYS A 83 9.93 5.27 3.61
CA LYS A 83 10.30 5.48 2.19
C LYS A 83 9.23 6.29 1.44
N GLN A 84 7.96 6.03 1.69
CA GLN A 84 6.88 6.83 1.09
C GLN A 84 6.96 8.30 1.47
N ALA A 85 7.33 8.59 2.71
CA ALA A 85 7.50 9.94 3.18
C ALA A 85 8.68 10.65 2.49
N VAL A 86 9.83 9.99 2.41
CA VAL A 86 11.02 10.52 1.72
C VAL A 86 10.73 10.79 0.24
N ASP A 87 10.09 9.83 -0.45
CA ASP A 87 9.88 9.91 -1.89
C ASP A 87 8.81 10.95 -2.29
N HIS A 88 7.79 11.19 -1.45
CA HIS A 88 6.61 11.99 -1.81
C HIS A 88 6.39 13.25 -0.96
N ASP A 89 7.07 13.36 0.18
CA ASP A 89 7.03 14.54 1.04
C ASP A 89 8.46 14.90 1.51
N PRO A 90 9.46 15.09 0.63
CA PRO A 90 10.87 15.22 1.04
C PRO A 90 11.14 16.36 2.02
N GLN A 91 10.33 17.44 1.98
CA GLN A 91 10.42 18.58 2.90
C GLN A 91 9.50 18.46 4.12
N GLY A 92 8.74 17.37 4.21
CA GLY A 92 7.89 17.12 5.36
C GLY A 92 6.68 18.03 5.48
N ARG A 93 6.26 18.71 4.41
CA ARG A 93 5.20 19.70 4.46
C ARG A 93 3.89 19.06 4.93
N PHE A 94 3.58 17.89 4.38
CA PHE A 94 2.39 17.14 4.77
C PHE A 94 2.47 16.66 6.22
N VAL A 95 3.60 16.06 6.61
CA VAL A 95 3.79 15.57 7.98
C VAL A 95 3.71 16.70 9.01
N ARG A 96 4.37 17.85 8.77
CA ARG A 96 4.37 19.01 9.68
C ARG A 96 3.02 19.72 9.76
N GLN A 97 2.24 19.68 8.68
CA GLN A 97 0.88 20.21 8.67
C GLN A 97 0.00 19.43 9.65
N TRP A 98 0.02 18.10 9.54
CA TRP A 98 -0.89 17.21 10.28
C TRP A 98 -0.36 16.77 11.65
N LEU A 99 0.95 16.87 11.89
CA LEU A 99 1.59 16.60 13.18
C LEU A 99 2.35 17.84 13.66
N PRO A 100 1.67 18.80 14.33
CA PRO A 100 2.28 20.07 14.74
C PRO A 100 3.51 19.92 15.63
N ALA A 101 3.57 18.87 16.46
CA ALA A 101 4.72 18.55 17.30
C ALA A 101 6.02 18.38 16.48
N LEU A 102 5.91 17.94 15.22
CA LEU A 102 7.06 17.71 14.35
C LEU A 102 7.53 18.96 13.59
N ARG A 103 6.85 20.11 13.70
CA ARG A 103 7.19 21.33 12.95
C ARG A 103 8.61 21.84 13.16
N ARG A 104 9.18 21.61 14.34
CA ARG A 104 10.54 22.04 14.72
C ARG A 104 11.61 20.96 14.53
N VAL A 105 11.21 19.74 14.16
CA VAL A 105 12.15 18.62 13.97
C VAL A 105 12.92 18.82 12.65
N PRO A 106 14.25 18.71 12.60
CA PRO A 106 15.01 18.81 11.36
C PRO A 106 14.62 17.73 10.34
N ASP A 107 14.75 18.02 9.05
CA ASP A 107 14.38 17.09 7.96
C ASP A 107 15.10 15.73 8.08
N THR A 108 16.35 15.72 8.54
CA THR A 108 17.15 14.52 8.80
C THR A 108 16.45 13.50 9.69
N TRP A 109 15.65 13.97 10.65
CA TRP A 109 14.97 13.13 11.65
C TRP A 109 13.46 13.06 11.45
N LEU A 110 12.90 13.80 10.49
CA LEU A 110 11.47 14.03 10.44
C LEU A 110 10.64 12.75 10.28
N PHE A 111 11.14 11.77 9.51
CA PHE A 111 10.45 10.50 9.28
C PHE A 111 10.83 9.40 10.25
N GLU A 112 11.90 9.61 11.03
CA GLU A 112 12.35 8.70 12.09
C GLU A 112 12.68 9.45 13.40
N PRO A 113 11.76 10.29 13.93
CA PRO A 113 12.03 11.17 15.07
C PRO A 113 12.29 10.41 16.38
N TRP A 114 11.82 9.16 16.50
CA TRP A 114 12.11 8.29 17.65
C TRP A 114 13.58 7.85 17.73
N ARG A 115 14.36 8.05 16.66
CA ARG A 115 15.81 7.77 16.64
C ARG A 115 16.65 8.94 17.14
N MET A 116 16.05 10.11 17.38
CA MET A 116 16.77 11.25 17.93
C MET A 116 17.25 10.96 19.35
N SER A 117 18.43 11.50 19.71
CA SER A 117 18.85 11.54 21.10
C SER A 117 17.90 12.46 21.90
N ALA A 118 17.81 12.22 23.21
CA ALA A 118 16.96 13.02 24.10
C ALA A 118 17.32 14.52 24.06
N ASP A 119 18.61 14.87 23.93
CA ASP A 119 19.07 16.26 23.79
C ASP A 119 18.57 16.89 22.49
N VAL A 120 18.69 16.21 21.35
CA VAL A 120 18.21 16.72 20.04
C VAL A 120 16.69 16.88 20.06
N ALA A 121 15.97 15.89 20.59
CA ALA A 121 14.51 15.94 20.73
C ALA A 121 14.08 17.12 21.64
N GLY A 122 14.78 17.30 22.77
CA GLY A 122 14.55 18.42 23.71
C GLY A 122 14.76 19.79 23.07
N ARG A 123 15.81 19.97 22.26
CA ARG A 123 16.07 21.22 21.51
C ARG A 123 14.97 21.52 20.48
N CYS A 124 14.32 20.48 19.95
CA CYS A 124 13.17 20.61 19.05
C CYS A 124 11.87 20.86 19.82
N GLY A 125 11.85 20.71 21.15
CA GLY A 125 10.64 20.76 21.97
C GLY A 125 9.74 19.53 21.76
N LEU A 126 10.33 18.37 21.44
CA LEU A 126 9.61 17.13 21.18
C LEU A 126 9.85 16.11 22.29
N ARG A 127 8.79 15.60 22.93
CA ARG A 127 8.86 14.49 23.88
C ARG A 127 8.47 13.18 23.19
N VAL A 128 9.47 12.37 22.84
CA VAL A 128 9.26 11.04 22.28
C VAL A 128 8.63 10.14 23.36
N GLY A 129 7.55 9.44 23.01
CA GLY A 129 6.68 8.69 23.92
C GLY A 129 5.38 9.43 24.26
N GLU A 130 5.41 10.75 24.34
CA GLU A 130 4.26 11.59 24.74
C GLU A 130 3.64 12.30 23.53
N ASP A 131 4.39 13.23 22.93
CA ASP A 131 3.95 14.05 21.79
C ASP A 131 3.88 13.22 20.50
N ILE A 132 4.72 12.19 20.43
CA ILE A 132 4.77 11.19 19.36
C ILE A 132 4.99 9.83 20.02
N ALA A 133 4.27 8.81 19.56
CA ALA A 133 4.50 7.44 20.01
C ALA A 133 5.83 6.87 19.50
N VAL A 134 6.39 5.93 20.23
CA VAL A 134 7.49 5.08 19.74
C VAL A 134 6.88 3.98 18.87
N PRO A 135 7.44 3.69 17.68
CA PRO A 135 6.98 2.57 16.87
C PRO A 135 6.93 1.26 17.67
N PRO A 136 5.82 0.51 17.62
CA PRO A 136 5.66 -0.70 18.41
C PRO A 136 6.56 -1.85 17.93
N VAL A 137 7.11 -1.74 16.71
CA VAL A 137 7.98 -2.72 16.08
C VAL A 137 9.05 -2.01 15.26
N GLU A 138 10.22 -2.64 15.11
CA GLU A 138 11.22 -2.18 14.15
C GLU A 138 10.75 -2.49 12.72
N LEU A 139 10.57 -1.43 11.93
CA LEU A 139 9.82 -1.50 10.68
C LEU A 139 10.46 -2.47 9.68
N MET A 140 11.78 -2.42 9.51
CA MET A 140 12.46 -3.25 8.50
C MET A 140 12.42 -4.74 8.84
N ASP A 141 12.52 -5.08 10.12
CA ASP A 141 12.44 -6.46 10.57
C ASP A 141 11.01 -7.00 10.47
N ALA A 142 10.02 -6.20 10.85
CA ALA A 142 8.62 -6.56 10.69
C ALA A 142 8.23 -6.75 9.21
N LEU A 143 8.74 -5.91 8.32
CA LEU A 143 8.58 -6.05 6.86
C LEU A 143 9.26 -7.33 6.32
N ARG A 144 10.43 -7.70 6.84
CA ARG A 144 11.09 -8.95 6.46
C ARG A 144 10.31 -10.16 6.96
N ALA A 145 9.90 -10.16 8.22
CA ALA A 145 9.14 -11.25 8.85
C ALA A 145 7.79 -11.48 8.14
N SER A 146 7.06 -10.41 7.86
CA SER A 146 5.76 -10.47 7.15
C SER A 146 5.90 -11.07 5.75
N LYS A 147 6.92 -10.65 4.97
CA LYS A 147 7.20 -11.24 3.65
C LYS A 147 7.52 -12.73 3.73
N THR A 148 8.38 -13.13 4.68
CA THR A 148 8.72 -14.54 4.91
C THR A 148 7.47 -15.36 5.24
N ARG A 149 6.63 -14.86 6.15
CA ARG A 149 5.40 -15.53 6.56
C ARG A 149 4.39 -15.67 5.43
N MET A 150 4.17 -14.62 4.65
CA MET A 150 3.31 -14.68 3.45
C MET A 150 3.81 -15.70 2.43
N HIS A 151 5.12 -15.71 2.19
CA HIS A 151 5.71 -16.64 1.24
C HIS A 151 5.61 -18.10 1.72
N ALA A 152 5.81 -18.35 3.02
CA ALA A 152 5.58 -19.66 3.62
C ALA A 152 4.11 -20.12 3.47
N LEU A 153 3.14 -19.23 3.76
CA LEU A 153 1.71 -19.52 3.58
C LEU A 153 1.38 -19.87 2.12
N ARG A 154 1.91 -19.10 1.15
CA ARG A 154 1.70 -19.34 -0.29
C ARG A 154 2.28 -20.65 -0.80
N ARG A 155 3.27 -21.23 -0.09
CA ARG A 155 3.86 -22.53 -0.42
C ARG A 155 3.04 -23.72 0.09
N GLN A 156 2.11 -23.50 1.02
CA GLN A 156 1.30 -24.59 1.57
C GLN A 156 0.47 -25.27 0.46
N PRO A 157 0.42 -26.62 0.43
CA PRO A 157 -0.31 -27.35 -0.61
C PRO A 157 -1.78 -26.92 -0.73
N ALA A 158 -2.46 -26.73 0.40
CA ALA A 158 -3.86 -26.29 0.43
C ALA A 158 -4.06 -24.92 -0.24
N VAL A 159 -3.16 -23.96 0.01
CA VAL A 159 -3.22 -22.62 -0.59
C VAL A 159 -2.94 -22.67 -2.09
N ARG A 160 -1.98 -23.51 -2.52
CA ARG A 160 -1.68 -23.72 -3.95
C ARG A 160 -2.85 -24.37 -4.67
N ALA A 161 -3.48 -25.38 -4.08
CA ALA A 161 -4.65 -26.04 -4.62
C ALA A 161 -5.84 -25.08 -4.72
N ALA A 162 -6.12 -24.30 -3.68
CA ALA A 162 -7.18 -23.28 -3.69
C ALA A 162 -6.95 -22.23 -4.79
N LYS A 163 -5.72 -21.75 -4.95
CA LYS A 163 -5.36 -20.82 -6.03
C LYS A 163 -5.65 -21.44 -7.41
N ALA A 164 -5.26 -22.70 -7.63
CA ALA A 164 -5.50 -23.39 -8.90
C ALA A 164 -7.01 -23.52 -9.19
N ALA A 165 -7.80 -23.93 -8.20
CA ALA A 165 -9.25 -24.06 -8.33
C ALA A 165 -9.94 -22.72 -8.67
N VAL A 166 -9.50 -21.61 -8.06
CA VAL A 166 -10.01 -20.26 -8.37
C VAL A 166 -9.72 -19.89 -9.83
N VAL A 167 -8.50 -20.15 -10.31
CA VAL A 167 -8.11 -19.88 -11.70
C VAL A 167 -8.89 -20.76 -12.67
N GLU A 168 -9.11 -22.03 -12.36
CA GLU A 168 -9.91 -22.93 -13.20
C GLU A 168 -11.38 -22.49 -13.32
N ARG A 169 -11.97 -22.05 -12.20
CA ARG A 169 -13.38 -21.63 -12.14
C ARG A 169 -13.63 -20.26 -12.78
N HIS A 170 -12.70 -19.31 -12.60
CA HIS A 170 -12.93 -17.91 -12.96
C HIS A 170 -11.99 -17.38 -14.06
N GLY A 171 -10.94 -18.12 -14.41
CA GLY A 171 -10.01 -17.73 -15.46
C GLY A 171 -10.64 -17.84 -16.85
N SER A 172 -10.44 -16.82 -17.68
CA SER A 172 -10.86 -16.86 -19.09
C SER A 172 -10.12 -17.98 -19.82
N ARG A 173 -10.88 -18.87 -20.48
CA ARG A 173 -10.36 -19.91 -21.39
C ARG A 173 -10.02 -19.35 -22.78
N ARG A 174 -10.55 -18.17 -23.11
CA ARG A 174 -10.10 -17.41 -24.27
C ARG A 174 -8.74 -16.82 -23.93
N GLY A 175 -7.69 -17.39 -24.50
CA GLY A 175 -6.35 -16.80 -24.40
C GLY A 175 -6.34 -15.39 -24.97
N MET A 176 -5.67 -14.47 -24.27
CA MET A 176 -5.52 -13.07 -24.69
C MET A 176 -4.97 -13.00 -26.13
N PRO A 177 -5.59 -12.22 -27.03
CA PRO A 177 -5.00 -11.94 -28.34
C PRO A 177 -3.61 -11.33 -28.14
N GLY A 178 -2.57 -11.99 -28.67
CA GLY A 178 -1.17 -11.55 -28.52
C GLY A 178 -0.42 -12.11 -27.31
N ALA A 179 -1.03 -12.97 -26.48
CA ALA A 179 -0.27 -13.74 -25.49
C ALA A 179 0.64 -14.75 -26.19
N SER A 180 1.92 -14.79 -25.79
CA SER A 180 2.92 -15.74 -26.31
C SER A 180 2.64 -17.19 -25.90
N ARG A 181 1.75 -17.41 -24.94
CA ARG A 181 1.38 -18.72 -24.44
C ARG A 181 -0.13 -18.90 -24.36
N ASP A 182 -0.61 -20.11 -24.57
CA ASP A 182 -2.02 -20.45 -24.49
C ASP A 182 -2.49 -20.67 -23.04
N ALA A 183 -3.74 -21.11 -22.88
CA ALA A 183 -4.33 -21.34 -21.57
C ALA A 183 -3.67 -22.51 -20.81
N GLN A 184 -2.95 -23.39 -21.52
CA GLN A 184 -2.17 -24.51 -20.98
C GLN A 184 -0.70 -24.13 -20.71
N GLY A 185 -0.26 -22.95 -21.12
CA GLY A 185 1.11 -22.47 -20.96
C GLY A 185 2.07 -22.91 -22.06
N GLU A 186 1.55 -23.49 -23.15
CA GLU A 186 2.33 -23.84 -24.33
C GLU A 186 2.57 -22.61 -25.19
N GLU A 187 3.73 -22.55 -25.86
CA GLU A 187 4.07 -21.44 -26.76
C GLU A 187 3.11 -21.40 -27.95
N ARG A 188 2.46 -20.25 -28.12
CA ARG A 188 1.59 -20.01 -29.26
C ARG A 188 2.46 -19.69 -30.48
N PRO A 189 2.21 -20.32 -31.65
CA PRO A 189 2.89 -19.94 -32.88
C PRO A 189 2.65 -18.45 -33.16
N ALA A 190 3.72 -17.72 -33.49
CA ALA A 190 3.67 -16.29 -33.70
C ALA A 190 2.61 -15.94 -34.77
N LEU A 191 1.61 -15.15 -34.38
CA LEU A 191 0.64 -14.61 -35.33
C LEU A 191 1.39 -13.71 -36.32
N ARG A 192 1.57 -14.21 -37.54
CA ARG A 192 2.13 -13.48 -38.67
C ARG A 192 1.24 -12.26 -38.91
N ARG A 193 1.59 -11.11 -38.35
CA ARG A 193 0.89 -9.84 -38.56
C ARG A 193 0.92 -9.55 -40.05
N GLN A 194 -0.20 -9.75 -40.75
CA GLN A 194 -0.40 -9.12 -42.05
C GLN A 194 -0.45 -7.61 -41.80
N ALA A 195 0.45 -6.87 -42.46
CA ALA A 195 0.50 -5.42 -42.35
C ALA A 195 -0.86 -4.85 -42.79
N LYS A 196 -1.54 -4.14 -41.89
CA LYS A 196 -2.72 -3.35 -42.25
C LYS A 196 -2.24 -2.22 -43.18
N PRO A 197 -2.83 -2.03 -44.37
CA PRO A 197 -2.49 -0.88 -45.20
C PRO A 197 -2.77 0.42 -44.43
N PRO A 198 -1.97 1.48 -44.63
CA PRO A 198 -2.11 2.72 -43.85
C PRO A 198 -3.49 3.33 -44.07
N ALA A 199 -4.20 3.58 -42.96
CA ALA A 199 -5.46 4.30 -42.98
C ALA A 199 -5.21 5.74 -43.45
N LYS A 200 -5.92 6.19 -44.49
CA LYS A 200 -5.94 7.60 -44.90
C LYS A 200 -6.35 8.45 -43.71
N GLN A 201 -5.46 9.34 -43.30
CA GLN A 201 -5.68 10.32 -42.23
C GLN A 201 -6.82 11.26 -42.66
N MET A 202 -7.91 11.29 -41.89
CA MET A 202 -8.97 12.28 -42.06
C MET A 202 -8.46 13.62 -41.56
N THR A 203 -8.41 14.61 -42.44
CA THR A 203 -8.24 16.03 -42.07
C THR A 203 -9.55 16.52 -41.47
N LEU A 204 -9.48 17.16 -40.30
CA LEU A 204 -10.61 17.88 -39.70
C LEU A 204 -10.53 19.31 -40.19
N ASP A 205 -11.38 19.68 -41.15
CA ASP A 205 -11.66 21.08 -41.44
C ASP A 205 -12.73 21.55 -40.45
N PHE A 206 -12.32 22.38 -39.49
CA PHE A 206 -13.16 23.30 -38.72
C PHE A 206 -12.41 24.62 -38.56
#